data_AF-A0A9E0Z2H3-F1
#
_entry.id   AF-A0A9E0Z2H3-F1
#
_cell.length_a   1.000
_cell.length_b   1.000
_cell.length_c   1.000
_cell.angle_alpha   90.00
_cell.angle_beta   90.00
_cell.angle_gamma   90.00
#
_symmetry.space_group_name_H-M   'P 1'
#
loop_
_entity.id
_entity.type
_entity.pdbx_description
1 polymer ?
#
loop_
_entity_poly.entity_id
_entity_poly.type
_entity_poly.pdbx_seq_one_letter_code
_entity_poly.pdbx_strand_id
1 'polypeptide(L)'
;MLNTLLSITVSVLFVLLCIIYPLGMLKFSDTAREKKRKSMDRSLRKIHKKMGIWIIVIALLHGIAEIKAGNLEGMASGKICFLLLILLFFSYGLKRFLKEKWMIVHRILAVITVIAVIIHIGGAL
;
A
#
# COMPACT_ATOMS: atom_id res chain seq x y z
N MET A 1 14.04 19.04 0.66
CA MET A 1 14.79 17.76 0.55
C MET A 1 14.13 16.63 1.34
N LEU A 2 13.94 16.75 2.66
CA LEU A 2 13.33 15.69 3.49
C LEU A 2 11.94 15.23 2.98
N ASN A 3 11.07 16.18 2.66
CA ASN A 3 9.71 15.88 2.20
C ASN A 3 9.69 15.10 0.87
N THR A 4 10.52 15.50 -0.09
CA THR A 4 10.71 14.80 -1.36
C THR A 4 11.21 13.37 -1.15
N LEU A 5 12.16 13.18 -0.22
CA LEU A 5 12.65 11.84 0.14
C LEU A 5 11.54 10.96 0.75
N LEU A 6 10.70 11.52 1.63
CA LEU A 6 9.55 10.82 2.21
C LEU A 6 8.54 10.40 1.12
N SER A 7 8.22 11.33 0.20
CA SER A 7 7.32 11.08 -0.94
C SER A 7 7.83 9.99 -1.89
N ILE A 8 9.11 10.04 -2.27
CA ILE A 8 9.73 8.99 -3.10
C ILE A 8 9.72 7.65 -2.36
N THR A 9 10.09 7.64 -1.08
CA THR A 9 10.16 6.41 -0.28
C THR A 9 8.78 5.75 -0.16
N VAL A 10 7.73 6.53 0.16
CA VAL A 10 6.37 5.96 0.26
C VAL A 10 5.88 5.45 -1.08
N SER A 11 6.18 6.16 -2.18
CA SER A 11 5.79 5.77 -3.53
C SER A 11 6.46 4.45 -3.95
N VAL A 12 7.77 4.32 -3.71
CA VAL A 12 8.52 3.07 -4.00
C VAL A 12 7.96 1.92 -3.17
N LEU A 13 7.76 2.10 -1.86
CA LEU A 13 7.19 1.07 -1.00
C LEU A 13 5.78 0.67 -1.45
N PHE A 14 4.97 1.62 -1.86
CA PHE A 14 3.62 1.37 -2.36
C PHE A 14 3.65 0.54 -3.65
N VAL A 15 4.51 0.89 -4.61
CA VAL A 15 4.71 0.11 -5.85
C VAL A 15 5.18 -1.32 -5.54
N LEU A 16 6.16 -1.48 -4.63
CA LEU A 16 6.62 -2.80 -4.20
C LEU A 16 5.48 -3.61 -3.56
N LEU A 17 4.60 -2.97 -2.79
CA LEU A 17 3.44 -3.60 -2.18
C LEU A 17 2.43 -4.10 -3.22
N CYS A 18 2.20 -3.31 -4.28
CA CYS A 18 1.33 -3.66 -5.39
C CYS A 18 1.84 -4.87 -6.19
N ILE A 19 3.16 -5.00 -6.39
CA ILE A 19 3.77 -6.09 -7.18
C ILE A 19 3.66 -7.46 -6.48
N ILE A 20 3.51 -7.49 -5.15
CA ILE A 20 3.38 -8.76 -4.40
C ILE A 20 2.17 -9.58 -4.87
N TYR A 21 1.06 -8.92 -5.21
CA TYR A 21 -0.16 -9.61 -5.66
C TYR A 21 0.00 -10.36 -6.99
N PRO A 22 0.42 -9.72 -8.11
CA PRO A 22 0.61 -10.43 -9.38
C PRO A 22 1.70 -11.50 -9.30
N LEU A 23 2.74 -11.31 -8.48
CA LEU A 23 3.77 -12.35 -8.23
C LEU A 23 3.16 -13.64 -7.65
N GLY A 24 2.14 -13.52 -6.81
CA GLY A 24 1.43 -14.66 -6.23
C GLY A 24 0.53 -15.39 -7.24
N MET A 25 0.18 -14.76 -8.36
CA MET A 25 -0.68 -15.33 -9.41
C MET A 25 0.08 -16.15 -10.46
N LEU A 26 1.40 -15.99 -10.55
CA LEU A 26 2.26 -16.72 -11.48
C LEU A 26 2.21 -18.23 -11.19
N LYS A 27 2.01 -19.06 -12.21
CA LYS A 27 2.03 -20.53 -12.11
C LYS A 27 3.21 -21.10 -12.89
N PHE A 28 3.90 -22.06 -12.31
CA PHE A 28 4.99 -22.77 -12.97
C PHE A 28 4.63 -24.26 -13.11
N SER A 29 4.90 -24.84 -14.28
CA SER A 29 4.69 -26.27 -14.56
C SER A 29 5.68 -27.15 -13.82
N ASP A 30 6.90 -26.66 -13.61
CA ASP A 30 7.96 -27.35 -12.87
C ASP A 30 7.69 -27.35 -11.37
N THR A 31 7.64 -28.55 -10.78
CA THR A 31 7.28 -28.77 -9.36
C THR A 31 8.29 -28.16 -8.38
N ALA A 32 9.58 -28.13 -8.72
CA ALA A 32 10.61 -27.52 -7.89
C ALA A 32 10.51 -25.98 -7.90
N ARG A 33 10.28 -25.38 -9.07
CA ARG A 33 10.03 -23.93 -9.23
C ARG A 33 8.71 -23.51 -8.57
N GLU A 34 7.67 -24.32 -8.67
CA GLU A 34 6.39 -24.11 -8.00
C GLU A 34 6.54 -24.09 -6.47
N LYS A 35 7.30 -25.05 -5.91
CA LYS A 35 7.61 -25.10 -4.47
C LYS A 35 8.41 -23.86 -4.03
N LYS A 36 9.41 -23.45 -4.81
CA LYS A 36 10.20 -22.23 -4.55
C LYS A 36 9.32 -20.98 -4.59
N ARG A 37 8.44 -20.84 -5.59
CA ARG A 37 7.48 -19.73 -5.68
C ARG A 37 6.56 -19.68 -4.47
N LYS A 38 5.94 -20.80 -4.05
CA LYS A 38 5.09 -20.87 -2.85
C LYS A 38 5.83 -20.49 -1.56
N SER A 39 7.14 -20.76 -1.50
CA SER A 39 7.99 -20.32 -0.39
C SER A 39 8.22 -18.81 -0.42
N MET A 40 8.62 -18.27 -1.58
CA MET A 40 8.82 -16.83 -1.78
C MET A 40 7.54 -16.03 -1.49
N ASP A 41 6.41 -16.48 -2.02
CA ASP A 41 5.10 -15.87 -1.83
C ASP A 41 4.68 -15.84 -0.33
N ARG A 42 5.01 -16.90 0.44
CA ARG A 42 4.85 -16.87 1.91
C ARG A 42 5.73 -15.83 2.58
N SER A 43 6.98 -15.67 2.15
CA SER A 43 7.88 -14.63 2.67
C SER A 43 7.41 -13.22 2.30
N LEU A 44 7.01 -13.01 1.05
CA LEU A 44 6.49 -11.73 0.55
C LEU A 44 5.23 -11.32 1.32
N ARG A 45 4.31 -12.24 1.64
CA ARG A 45 3.14 -11.93 2.48
C ARG A 45 3.50 -11.48 3.90
N LYS A 46 4.57 -12.02 4.50
CA LYS A 46 5.05 -11.55 5.82
C LYS A 46 5.61 -10.13 5.72
N ILE A 47 6.35 -9.85 4.66
CA ILE A 47 6.94 -8.52 4.39
C ILE A 47 5.83 -7.52 4.04
N HIS A 48 4.83 -7.91 3.25
CA HIS A 48 3.67 -7.08 2.87
C HIS A 48 3.02 -6.41 4.08
N LYS A 49 2.77 -7.18 5.15
CA LYS A 49 2.18 -6.63 6.38
C LYS A 49 3.08 -5.57 7.03
N LYS A 50 4.39 -5.84 7.14
CA LYS A 50 5.35 -4.88 7.71
C LYS A 50 5.47 -3.63 6.84
N MET A 51 5.53 -3.82 5.52
CA MET A 51 5.63 -2.74 4.54
C MET A 51 4.40 -1.85 4.53
N GLY A 52 3.19 -2.42 4.65
CA GLY A 52 1.96 -1.64 4.79
C GLY A 52 1.96 -0.73 6.03
N ILE A 53 2.50 -1.20 7.15
CA ILE A 53 2.67 -0.36 8.36
C ILE A 53 3.66 0.78 8.09
N TRP A 54 4.81 0.49 7.48
CA TRP A 54 5.81 1.50 7.14
C TRP A 54 5.27 2.56 6.17
N ILE A 55 4.48 2.17 5.17
CA ILE A 55 3.82 3.10 4.25
C ILE A 55 2.94 4.09 5.01
N ILE A 56 2.15 3.64 5.98
CA ILE A 56 1.30 4.53 6.80
C ILE A 56 2.14 5.51 7.61
N VAL A 57 3.20 5.03 8.27
CA VAL A 57 4.10 5.90 9.07
C VAL A 57 4.75 6.96 8.18
N ILE A 58 5.31 6.56 7.03
CA ILE A 58 6.03 7.48 6.14
C ILE A 58 5.05 8.44 5.45
N ALA A 59 3.86 7.98 5.04
CA ALA A 59 2.81 8.84 4.49
C ALA A 59 2.34 9.89 5.51
N LEU A 60 2.20 9.52 6.79
CA LEU A 60 1.87 10.47 7.85
C LEU A 60 2.98 11.51 8.03
N LEU A 61 4.24 11.07 8.07
CA LEU A 61 5.40 11.97 8.18
C LEU A 61 5.49 12.92 6.98
N HIS A 62 5.18 12.45 5.77
CA HIS A 62 5.10 13.28 4.57
C HIS A 62 4.03 14.37 4.73
N GLY A 63 2.81 14.03 5.17
CA GLY A 63 1.76 15.01 5.43
C GLY A 63 2.11 16.02 6.54
N ILE A 64 2.75 15.58 7.62
CA ILE A 64 3.23 16.48 8.69
C ILE A 64 4.31 17.43 8.16
N ALA A 65 5.22 16.93 7.31
CA ALA A 65 6.27 17.75 6.71
C ALA A 65 5.69 18.84 5.79
N GLU A 66 4.64 18.53 5.02
CA GLU A 66 3.88 19.50 4.22
C GLU A 66 3.25 20.61 5.08
N ILE A 67 2.56 20.24 6.16
CA ILE A 67 1.94 21.21 7.10
C ILE A 67 3.02 22.11 7.70
N LYS A 68 4.16 21.54 8.12
CA LYS A 68 5.30 22.32 8.65
C LYS A 68 5.95 23.24 7.62
N ALA A 69 5.83 22.92 6.33
CA ALA A 69 6.31 23.77 5.24
C ALA A 69 5.34 24.91 4.89
N GLY A 70 4.24 25.07 5.63
CA GLY A 70 3.24 26.12 5.44
C GLY A 70 2.03 25.69 4.61
N ASN A 71 1.99 24.44 4.13
CA ASN A 71 0.85 23.89 3.40
C ASN A 71 -0.21 23.36 4.40
N LEU A 72 -0.83 24.27 5.15
CA LEU A 72 -1.74 23.94 6.25
C LEU A 72 -3.00 23.20 5.77
N GLU A 73 -3.52 23.56 4.60
CA GLU A 73 -4.67 22.88 4.04
C GLU A 73 -4.29 21.51 3.49
N GLY A 74 -3.15 21.39 2.79
CA GLY A 74 -2.74 20.15 2.14
C GLY A 74 -3.71 19.69 1.05
N MET A 75 -3.20 18.94 0.06
CA MET A 75 -4.06 18.46 -1.03
C MET A 75 -5.16 17.52 -0.53
N ALA A 76 -6.41 17.75 -0.92
CA ALA A 76 -7.53 16.88 -0.60
C ALA A 76 -7.30 15.43 -1.07
N SER A 77 -6.69 15.26 -2.24
CA SER A 77 -6.30 13.95 -2.79
C SER A 77 -5.31 13.20 -1.88
N GLY A 78 -4.38 13.89 -1.23
CA GLY A 78 -3.42 13.30 -0.29
C GLY A 78 -4.11 12.80 0.99
N LYS A 79 -5.05 13.58 1.53
CA LYS A 79 -5.88 13.16 2.68
C LYS A 79 -6.72 11.93 2.35
N ILE A 80 -7.32 11.89 1.16
CA ILE A 80 -8.09 10.73 0.67
C ILE A 80 -7.19 9.50 0.57
N CYS A 81 -6.00 9.63 -0.03
CA CYS A 81 -5.03 8.53 -0.10
C CYS A 81 -4.66 8.00 1.28
N PHE A 82 -4.38 8.89 2.23
CA PHE A 82 -4.04 8.50 3.59
C PHE A 82 -5.21 7.79 4.29
N LEU A 83 -6.43 8.30 4.16
CA LEU A 83 -7.63 7.64 4.69
C LEU A 83 -7.81 6.23 4.11
N LEU A 84 -7.61 6.06 2.80
CA LEU A 84 -7.71 4.76 2.13
C LEU A 84 -6.63 3.77 2.63
N LEU A 85 -5.41 4.24 2.88
CA LEU A 85 -4.35 3.43 3.51
C LEU A 85 -4.74 2.98 4.93
N ILE A 86 -5.35 3.88 5.72
CA ILE A 86 -5.87 3.54 7.05
C ILE A 86 -7.01 2.52 6.94
N LEU A 87 -7.96 2.70 6.01
CA LEU A 87 -9.05 1.74 5.78
C LEU A 87 -8.54 0.37 5.33
N LEU A 88 -7.51 0.32 4.49
CA LEU A 88 -6.83 -0.93 4.12
C LEU A 88 -6.24 -1.63 5.35
N PHE A 89 -5.57 -0.91 6.23
CA PHE A 89 -5.04 -1.46 7.48
C PHE A 89 -6.15 -1.95 8.40
N PHE A 90 -7.20 -1.16 8.60
CA PHE A 90 -8.37 -1.55 9.41
C PHE A 90 -9.09 -2.76 8.85
N SER A 91 -9.21 -2.89 7.52
CA SER A 91 -9.84 -4.05 6.90
C SER A 91 -9.15 -5.35 7.35
N TYR A 92 -7.82 -5.35 7.51
CA TYR A 92 -7.08 -6.49 8.03
C TYR A 92 -7.43 -6.80 9.50
N GLY A 93 -7.60 -5.76 10.33
CA GLY A 93 -8.09 -5.91 11.71
C GLY A 93 -9.50 -6.51 11.77
N LEU A 94 -10.36 -6.14 10.81
CA LEU A 94 -11.72 -6.64 10.67
C LEU A 94 -11.83 -8.02 10.00
N LYS A 95 -10.70 -8.65 9.64
CA LYS A 95 -10.68 -9.97 9.00
C LYS A 95 -11.51 -11.02 9.76
N ARG A 96 -11.47 -11.01 11.09
CA ARG A 96 -12.22 -11.97 11.93
C ARG A 96 -13.74 -11.79 11.81
N PHE A 97 -14.20 -10.56 11.63
CA PHE A 97 -15.62 -10.23 11.52
C PHE A 97 -16.14 -10.44 10.09
N LEU A 98 -15.36 -10.03 9.09
CA LEU A 98 -15.75 -10.11 7.67
C LEU A 98 -15.56 -11.51 7.05
N LYS A 99 -14.81 -12.40 7.71
CA LYS A 99 -14.57 -13.80 7.31
C LYS A 99 -14.14 -13.89 5.84
N GLU A 100 -14.88 -14.63 5.00
CA GLU A 100 -14.59 -14.86 3.59
C GLU A 100 -14.71 -13.59 2.74
N LYS A 101 -15.61 -12.67 3.11
CA LYS A 101 -15.82 -11.40 2.40
C LYS A 101 -14.65 -10.43 2.60
N TRP A 102 -13.82 -10.63 3.63
CA TRP A 102 -12.67 -9.77 3.93
C TRP A 102 -11.75 -9.60 2.72
N MET A 103 -11.42 -10.69 2.02
CA MET A 103 -10.49 -10.62 0.89
C MET A 103 -11.06 -9.80 -0.27
N ILE A 104 -12.37 -9.85 -0.50
CA ILE A 104 -13.04 -9.06 -1.53
C ILE A 104 -12.97 -7.57 -1.15
N VAL A 105 -13.35 -7.23 0.09
CA VAL A 105 -13.31 -5.85 0.60
C VAL A 105 -11.88 -5.28 0.54
N HIS A 106 -10.89 -6.03 1.02
CA HIS A 106 -9.49 -5.61 1.01
C HIS A 106 -8.97 -5.35 -0.40
N ARG A 107 -9.33 -6.21 -1.38
CA ARG A 107 -8.94 -6.04 -2.79
C ARG A 107 -9.60 -4.83 -3.42
N ILE A 108 -10.90 -4.62 -3.19
CA ILE A 108 -11.61 -3.44 -3.71
C ILE A 108 -10.97 -2.17 -3.14
N LEU A 109 -10.76 -2.10 -1.83
CA LEU A 109 -10.05 -0.99 -1.19
C LEU A 109 -8.65 -0.79 -1.77
N ALA A 110 -7.90 -1.87 -2.04
CA ALA A 110 -6.57 -1.78 -2.62
C ALA A 110 -6.59 -1.16 -4.02
N VAL A 111 -7.53 -1.58 -4.88
CA VAL A 111 -7.70 -1.01 -6.23
C VAL A 111 -8.06 0.48 -6.15
N ILE A 112 -9.02 0.84 -5.29
CA ILE A 112 -9.40 2.25 -5.08
C ILE A 112 -8.20 3.07 -4.59
N THR A 113 -7.40 2.51 -3.67
CA THR A 113 -6.20 3.18 -3.15
C THR A 113 -5.16 3.40 -4.24
N VAL A 114 -4.93 2.40 -5.12
CA VAL A 114 -4.00 2.54 -6.25
C VAL A 114 -4.44 3.67 -7.18
N ILE A 115 -5.73 3.73 -7.53
CA ILE A 115 -6.29 4.78 -8.39
C ILE A 115 -6.12 6.15 -7.72
N ALA A 116 -6.47 6.26 -6.43
CA ALA A 116 -6.35 7.51 -5.69
C ALA A 116 -4.89 8.00 -5.63
N VAL A 117 -3.92 7.09 -5.41
CA VAL A 117 -2.49 7.42 -5.39
C VAL A 117 -2.01 7.88 -6.76
N ILE A 118 -2.43 7.24 -7.86
CA ILE A 118 -2.11 7.68 -9.22
C ILE A 118 -2.64 9.10 -9.46
N ILE A 119 -3.88 9.39 -9.06
CA ILE A 119 -4.47 10.73 -9.18
C ILE A 119 -3.72 11.74 -8.30
N HIS A 120 -3.36 11.37 -7.08
CA HIS A 120 -2.63 12.26 -6.18
C HIS A 120 -1.24 12.61 -6.71
N ILE A 121 -0.49 11.64 -7.25
CA ILE A 121 0.82 11.87 -7.85
C ILE A 121 0.69 12.61 -9.19
N GLY A 122 -0.23 12.18 -10.06
CA GLY A 122 -0.39 12.73 -11.41
C GLY A 122 -1.05 14.11 -11.45
N GLY A 123 -1.89 14.45 -10.47
CA GLY A 123 -2.45 15.80 -10.28
C GLY A 123 -1.59 16.70 -9.37
N ALA A 124 -0.45 16.20 -8.89
CA ALA A 124 0.59 16.98 -8.21
C ALA A 124 1.78 17.31 -9.13
N LEU A 125 1.74 16.85 -10.40
CA LEU A 125 2.59 17.27 -11.52
C LEU A 125 1.93 18.44 -12.24
#